data_AF-A0A947RB07-F1
#
_entry.id   AF-A0A947RB07-F1
#
_cell.length_a   1.000
_cell.length_b   1.000
_cell.length_c   1.000
_cell.angle_alpha   90.00
_cell.angle_beta   90.00
_cell.angle_gamma   90.00
#
_symmetry.space_group_name_H-M   'P 1'
#
loop_
_entity.id
_entity.type
_entity.pdbx_description
1 polymer ?
#
loop_
_entity_poly.entity_id
_entity_poly.type
_entity_poly.pdbx_seq_one_letter_code
_entity_poly.pdbx_strand_id
1 'polypeptide(L)'
;MEELMFPVLKKYLINHGFDVKAEILNADIVAKKEDLVIIVEMKTAFSTKLIYQGLKRMHISDYVYLAIPKPTVQVLKSDNFKEKKTIVRRLEMGLILVDTMNDEVEVLLDPETYHFHKNKKKKRALLKEFNLRSTSMNIGGVNRTKLMTAYKELSLLILDALSDGQKTTKFLREYTNRKKVVSILQKNYYGWFNRVDRGVYECTALGIKAHESYQEPIRVIKSSYDFEKKD
;
A
#
# COMPACT_ATOMS: atom_id res chain seq x y z
N MET A 1 4.19 29.79 -17.63
CA MET A 1 3.99 29.28 -16.26
C MET A 1 5.27 28.70 -15.68
N GLU A 2 5.98 27.79 -16.35
CA GLU A 2 7.29 27.29 -15.86
C GLU A 2 8.34 28.41 -15.80
N GLU A 3 8.37 29.26 -16.83
CA GLU A 3 9.21 30.46 -16.90
C GLU A 3 9.01 31.44 -15.72
N LEU A 4 7.86 31.40 -15.03
CA LEU A 4 7.62 32.25 -13.85
C LEU A 4 8.31 31.72 -12.60
N MET A 5 8.62 30.41 -12.54
CA MET A 5 9.34 29.81 -11.41
C MET A 5 10.84 30.08 -11.49
N PHE A 6 11.39 30.21 -12.71
CA PHE A 6 12.82 30.38 -12.92
C PHE A 6 13.40 31.59 -12.17
N PRO A 7 12.84 32.82 -12.27
CA PRO A 7 13.37 33.98 -11.54
C PRO A 7 13.40 33.79 -10.03
N VAL A 8 12.35 33.19 -9.47
CA VAL A 8 12.20 32.93 -8.03
C VAL A 8 13.27 31.94 -7.55
N LEU A 9 13.42 30.82 -8.25
CA LEU A 9 14.44 29.81 -7.96
C LEU A 9 15.86 30.35 -8.13
N LYS A 10 16.09 31.12 -9.21
CA LYS A 10 17.39 31.75 -9.46
C LYS A 10 17.77 32.71 -8.34
N LYS A 11 16.84 33.58 -7.92
CA LYS A 11 17.05 34.52 -6.81
C LYS A 11 17.35 33.76 -5.52
N TYR A 12 16.58 32.72 -5.21
CA TYR A 12 16.80 31.87 -4.04
C TYR A 12 18.20 31.25 -4.05
N LEU A 13 18.61 30.62 -5.14
CA LEU A 13 19.92 29.95 -5.26
C LEU A 13 21.10 30.95 -5.21
N ILE A 14 20.98 32.11 -5.87
CA ILE A 14 22.00 33.18 -5.79
C ILE A 14 22.15 33.68 -4.35
N ASN A 15 21.04 33.88 -3.62
CA ASN A 15 21.08 34.29 -2.22
C ASN A 15 21.75 33.24 -1.30
N HIS A 16 21.83 31.98 -1.74
CA HIS A 16 22.56 30.91 -1.04
C HIS A 16 24.02 30.76 -1.52
N GLY A 17 24.49 31.68 -2.38
CA GLY A 17 25.86 31.76 -2.84
C GLY A 17 26.18 30.85 -4.02
N PHE A 18 25.19 30.49 -4.83
CA PHE A 18 25.40 29.75 -6.07
C PHE A 18 25.48 30.67 -7.28
N ASP A 19 26.35 30.33 -8.22
CA ASP A 19 26.30 30.83 -9.59
C ASP A 19 25.24 30.04 -10.37
N VAL A 20 24.24 30.74 -10.92
CA VAL A 20 23.06 30.10 -11.51
C VAL A 20 22.95 30.40 -13.00
N LYS A 21 22.81 29.34 -13.80
CA LYS A 21 22.58 29.41 -15.24
C LYS A 21 21.40 28.52 -15.63
N ALA A 22 20.71 28.88 -16.71
CA ALA A 22 19.60 28.12 -17.28
C ALA A 22 20.04 27.33 -18.52
N GLU A 23 19.29 26.30 -18.88
CA GLU A 23 19.36 25.61 -20.17
C GLU A 23 20.75 25.01 -20.50
N ILE A 24 21.49 24.57 -19.48
CA ILE A 24 22.78 23.90 -19.68
C ILE A 24 22.55 22.41 -19.88
N LEU A 25 22.99 21.87 -21.02
CA LEU A 25 22.80 20.45 -21.38
C LEU A 25 21.34 20.00 -21.24
N ASN A 26 20.41 20.89 -21.62
CA ASN A 26 18.96 20.74 -21.51
C ASN A 26 18.43 20.62 -20.05
N ALA A 27 19.21 20.99 -19.04
CA ALA A 27 18.73 21.10 -17.66
C ALA A 27 18.15 22.50 -17.44
N ASP A 28 16.98 22.56 -16.80
CA ASP A 28 16.25 23.83 -16.65
C ASP A 28 17.06 24.85 -15.82
N ILE A 29 17.65 24.43 -14.69
CA ILE A 29 18.59 25.23 -13.89
C ILE A 29 19.81 24.40 -13.50
N VAL A 30 20.99 25.00 -13.63
CA VAL A 30 22.24 24.53 -13.02
C VAL A 30 22.77 25.60 -12.07
N ALA A 31 23.01 25.21 -10.83
CA ALA A 31 23.57 26.04 -9.78
C ALA A 31 24.90 25.46 -9.31
N LYS A 32 25.96 26.26 -9.35
CA LYS A 32 27.32 25.83 -9.00
C LYS A 32 27.86 26.67 -7.85
N LYS A 33 28.52 26.02 -6.89
CA LYS A 33 29.28 26.68 -5.82
C LYS A 33 30.54 25.88 -5.55
N GLU A 34 31.71 26.46 -5.87
CA GLU A 34 32.99 25.72 -5.87
C GLU A 34 32.87 24.44 -6.74
N ASP A 35 33.08 23.26 -6.17
CA ASP A 35 32.93 21.98 -6.86
C ASP A 35 31.51 21.39 -6.75
N LEU A 36 30.63 21.99 -5.94
CA LEU A 36 29.26 21.53 -5.78
C LEU A 36 28.38 21.94 -6.96
N VAL A 37 27.71 20.97 -7.57
CA VAL A 37 26.77 21.14 -8.68
C VAL A 37 25.39 20.66 -8.28
N ILE A 38 24.43 21.59 -8.29
CA ILE A 38 23.01 21.33 -8.10
C ILE A 38 22.29 21.50 -9.44
N ILE A 39 21.43 20.54 -9.78
CA ILE A 39 20.53 20.65 -10.93
C ILE A 39 19.08 20.71 -10.44
N VAL A 40 18.31 21.68 -10.95
CA VAL A 40 16.88 21.79 -10.67
C VAL A 40 16.11 21.59 -11.97
N GLU A 41 15.24 20.58 -12.00
CA GLU A 41 14.29 20.33 -13.08
C GLU A 41 12.92 20.84 -12.63
N MET A 42 12.25 21.67 -13.43
CA MET A 42 11.01 22.35 -13.06
C MET A 42 9.87 22.01 -14.02
N LYS A 43 8.69 21.71 -13.46
CA LYS A 43 7.45 21.52 -14.24
C LYS A 43 6.25 22.14 -13.53
N THR A 44 5.23 22.54 -14.28
CA THR A 44 3.97 23.07 -13.71
C THR A 44 3.21 22.09 -12.82
N ALA A 45 3.52 20.79 -12.90
CA ALA A 45 2.94 19.77 -12.05
C ALA A 45 3.92 18.61 -11.84
N PHE A 46 3.76 17.93 -10.70
CA PHE A 46 4.50 16.70 -10.42
C PHE A 46 4.04 15.57 -11.37
N SER A 47 4.95 15.11 -12.22
CA SER A 47 4.68 14.13 -13.29
C SER A 47 5.81 13.10 -13.41
N THR A 48 5.52 11.97 -14.06
CA THR A 48 6.53 10.96 -14.37
C THR A 48 7.65 11.52 -15.25
N LYS A 49 7.34 12.48 -16.13
CA LYS A 49 8.34 13.16 -16.96
C LYS A 49 9.33 13.96 -16.12
N LEU A 50 8.83 14.73 -15.14
CA LEU A 50 9.67 15.47 -14.19
C LEU A 50 10.61 14.53 -13.41
N ILE A 51 10.07 13.43 -12.90
CA ILE A 51 10.87 12.40 -12.20
C ILE A 51 11.97 11.86 -13.12
N TYR A 52 11.62 11.48 -14.34
CA TYR A 52 12.57 10.91 -15.30
C TYR A 52 13.68 11.89 -15.67
N GLN A 53 13.33 13.17 -15.89
CA GLN A 53 14.33 14.21 -16.13
C GLN A 53 15.29 14.33 -14.93
N GLY A 54 14.77 14.40 -13.70
CA GLY A 54 15.61 14.44 -12.50
C GLY A 54 16.54 13.24 -12.38
N LEU A 55 16.03 12.02 -12.60
CA LEU A 55 16.85 10.80 -12.59
C LEU A 55 18.04 10.87 -13.55
N LYS A 56 17.85 11.43 -14.76
CA LYS A 56 18.94 11.61 -15.71
C LYS A 56 20.04 12.56 -15.20
N ARG A 57 19.69 13.51 -14.32
CA ARG A 57 20.63 14.51 -13.79
C ARG A 57 21.46 13.98 -12.63
N MET A 58 20.98 12.96 -11.93
CA MET A 58 21.68 12.39 -10.77
C MET A 58 23.09 11.88 -11.09
N HIS A 59 23.34 11.46 -12.34
CA HIS A 59 24.67 10.95 -12.74
C HIS A 59 25.70 12.04 -13.04
N ILE A 60 25.29 13.31 -13.10
CA ILE A 60 26.13 14.43 -13.55
C ILE A 60 26.10 15.62 -12.58
N SER A 61 25.58 15.43 -11.37
CA SER A 61 25.46 16.46 -10.33
C SER A 61 25.53 15.82 -8.95
N ASP A 62 25.87 16.62 -7.94
CA ASP A 62 25.89 16.18 -6.55
C ASP A 62 24.47 16.05 -6.00
N TYR A 63 23.61 17.01 -6.36
CA TYR A 63 22.23 17.07 -5.89
C TYR A 63 21.27 17.44 -7.02
N VAL A 64 20.11 16.76 -7.03
CA VAL A 64 19.01 17.05 -7.95
C VAL A 64 17.78 17.44 -7.16
N TYR A 65 17.17 18.57 -7.53
CA TYR A 65 15.87 18.98 -7.01
C TYR A 65 14.83 18.97 -8.13
N LEU A 66 13.63 18.50 -7.81
CA LEU A 66 12.44 18.68 -8.63
C LEU A 66 11.69 19.92 -8.12
N ALA A 67 11.34 20.85 -8.99
CA ALA A 67 10.59 22.05 -8.63
C ALA A 67 9.20 22.06 -9.26
N ILE A 68 8.19 22.39 -8.46
CA ILE A 68 6.80 22.54 -8.90
C ILE A 68 6.16 23.80 -8.27
N PRO A 69 5.09 24.36 -8.86
CA PRO A 69 4.31 25.39 -8.20
C PRO A 69 3.76 24.91 -6.85
N LYS A 70 3.76 25.79 -5.85
CA LYS A 70 3.25 25.51 -4.51
C LYS A 70 1.76 25.13 -4.59
N PRO A 71 1.38 23.87 -4.27
CA PRO A 71 -0.01 23.46 -4.27
C PRO A 71 -0.79 24.09 -3.11
N THR A 72 -2.12 24.03 -3.18
CA THR A 72 -2.96 24.42 -2.05
C THR A 72 -2.70 23.54 -0.82
N VAL A 73 -2.97 24.09 0.37
CA VAL A 73 -2.81 23.37 1.65
C VAL A 73 -3.60 22.05 1.68
N GLN A 74 -4.76 22.00 1.03
CA GLN A 74 -5.57 20.78 0.93
C GLN A 74 -4.84 19.70 0.11
N VAL A 75 -4.22 20.08 -1.01
CA VAL A 75 -3.44 19.15 -1.85
C VAL A 75 -2.22 18.64 -1.09
N LEU A 76 -1.50 19.51 -0.37
CA LEU A 76 -0.34 19.13 0.44
C LEU A 76 -0.68 18.08 1.53
N LYS A 77 -1.90 18.13 2.08
CA LYS A 77 -2.37 17.18 3.10
C LYS A 77 -2.90 15.86 2.54
N SER A 78 -3.13 15.78 1.22
CA SER A 78 -3.69 14.59 0.56
C SER A 78 -2.73 13.39 0.59
N ASP A 79 -3.28 12.17 0.61
CA ASP A 79 -2.46 10.95 0.58
C ASP A 79 -1.68 10.81 -0.73
N ASN A 80 -2.26 11.22 -1.86
CA ASN A 80 -1.57 11.28 -3.16
C ASN A 80 -0.30 12.15 -3.10
N PHE A 81 -0.35 13.31 -2.41
CA PHE A 81 0.85 14.14 -2.28
C PHE A 81 1.90 13.52 -1.34
N LYS A 82 1.47 12.85 -0.27
CA LYS A 82 2.38 12.07 0.60
C LYS A 82 3.05 10.91 -0.14
N GLU A 83 2.34 10.26 -1.06
CA GLU A 83 2.88 9.23 -1.95
C GLU A 83 3.94 9.81 -2.89
N LYS A 84 3.66 10.95 -3.54
CA LYS A 84 4.66 11.68 -4.35
C LYS A 84 5.92 12.04 -3.56
N LYS A 85 5.75 12.60 -2.35
CA LYS A 85 6.87 12.88 -1.42
C LYS A 85 7.67 11.62 -1.10
N THR A 86 6.99 10.48 -0.92
CA THR A 86 7.63 9.19 -0.67
C THR A 86 8.43 8.70 -1.87
N ILE A 87 7.94 8.89 -3.10
CA ILE A 87 8.67 8.55 -4.34
C ILE A 87 9.95 9.37 -4.43
N VAL A 88 9.86 10.69 -4.33
CA VAL A 88 11.02 11.60 -4.44
C VAL A 88 12.11 11.25 -3.43
N ARG A 89 11.73 11.08 -2.16
CA ARG A 89 12.66 10.66 -1.11
C ARG A 89 13.33 9.31 -1.38
N ARG A 90 12.61 8.35 -1.95
CA ARG A 90 13.16 7.02 -2.28
C ARG A 90 14.11 7.04 -3.47
N LEU A 91 13.99 8.05 -4.31
CA LEU A 91 14.88 8.30 -5.43
C LEU A 91 16.03 9.25 -5.04
N GLU A 92 16.15 9.61 -3.75
CA GLU A 92 17.25 10.44 -3.24
C GLU A 92 17.35 11.82 -3.92
N MET A 93 16.22 12.32 -4.43
CA MET A 93 16.10 13.67 -4.99
C MET A 93 15.44 14.62 -3.98
N GLY A 94 15.68 15.93 -4.14
CA GLY A 94 14.97 16.97 -3.42
C GLY A 94 13.66 17.38 -4.10
N LEU A 95 12.78 18.05 -3.35
CA LEU A 95 11.51 18.61 -3.84
C LEU A 95 11.36 20.05 -3.36
N ILE A 96 11.23 20.97 -4.30
CA ILE A 96 11.02 22.39 -4.07
C ILE A 96 9.61 22.78 -4.49
N LEU A 97 8.94 23.56 -3.64
CA LEU A 97 7.68 24.22 -3.95
C LEU A 97 7.95 25.70 -4.20
N VAL A 98 7.44 26.22 -5.32
CA VAL A 98 7.67 27.61 -5.74
C VAL A 98 6.35 28.38 -5.68
N ASP A 99 6.29 29.42 -4.86
CA ASP A 99 5.19 30.36 -4.84
C ASP A 99 5.56 31.60 -5.65
N THR A 100 5.15 31.62 -6.91
CA THR A 100 5.46 32.73 -7.83
C THR A 100 4.69 34.01 -7.51
N MET A 101 3.61 33.93 -6.73
CA MET A 101 2.82 35.10 -6.35
C MET A 101 3.50 35.88 -5.23
N ASN A 102 4.13 35.15 -4.29
CA ASN A 102 4.82 35.73 -3.14
C ASN A 102 6.34 35.79 -3.29
N ASP A 103 6.90 35.33 -4.43
CA ASP A 103 8.35 35.21 -4.68
C ASP A 103 9.06 34.36 -3.60
N GLU A 104 8.40 33.27 -3.18
CA GLU A 104 8.89 32.38 -2.12
C GLU A 104 9.27 31.00 -2.65
N VAL A 105 10.28 30.41 -2.01
CA VAL A 105 10.73 29.04 -2.22
C VAL A 105 10.63 28.26 -0.93
N GLU A 106 9.98 27.09 -0.98
CA GLU A 106 9.89 26.16 0.13
C GLU A 106 10.56 24.83 -0.27
N VAL A 107 11.68 24.49 0.37
CA VAL A 107 12.34 23.19 0.19
C VAL A 107 11.62 22.17 1.07
N LEU A 108 10.83 21.30 0.45
CA LEU A 108 10.00 20.31 1.14
C LEU A 108 10.76 19.00 1.45
N LEU A 109 11.77 18.70 0.65
CA LEU A 109 12.68 17.57 0.78
C LEU A 109 14.06 17.99 0.28
N ASP A 110 15.09 17.63 1.04
CA ASP A 110 16.45 17.61 0.56
C ASP A 110 16.81 16.22 -0.01
N PRO A 111 17.72 16.16 -0.99
CA PRO A 111 18.28 14.91 -1.50
C PRO A 111 19.17 14.28 -0.44
N GLU A 112 18.67 13.21 0.16
CA GLU A 112 19.37 12.44 1.19
C GLU A 112 19.38 10.96 0.81
N THR A 113 20.44 10.25 1.20
CA THR A 113 20.55 8.80 1.02
C THR A 113 19.39 8.07 1.72
N TYR A 114 18.70 7.20 0.98
CA TYR A 114 17.53 6.48 1.48
C TYR A 114 17.86 5.03 1.82
N HIS A 115 17.80 4.70 3.11
CA HIS A 115 17.98 3.33 3.58
C HIS A 115 16.66 2.54 3.59
N PHE A 116 16.60 1.49 2.75
CA PHE A 116 15.45 0.59 2.69
C PHE A 116 15.35 -0.33 3.92
N HIS A 117 14.28 -0.14 4.70
CA HIS A 117 13.97 -0.99 5.84
C HIS A 117 12.85 -1.98 5.50
N LYS A 118 13.17 -3.28 5.49
CA LYS A 118 12.17 -4.34 5.29
C LYS A 118 11.26 -4.44 6.52
N ASN A 119 9.95 -4.27 6.32
CA ASN A 119 8.97 -4.46 7.39
C ASN A 119 8.72 -5.95 7.66
N LYS A 120 9.56 -6.55 8.53
CA LYS A 120 9.50 -7.99 8.89
C LYS A 120 8.12 -8.40 9.42
N LYS A 121 7.43 -7.53 10.17
CA LYS A 121 6.10 -7.78 10.73
C LYS A 121 5.04 -7.90 9.62
N LYS A 122 5.00 -6.94 8.69
CA LYS A 122 4.09 -7.01 7.53
C LYS A 122 4.40 -8.22 6.64
N LYS A 123 5.69 -8.53 6.40
CA LYS A 123 6.08 -9.75 5.68
C LYS A 123 5.57 -11.02 6.36
N ARG A 124 5.73 -11.14 7.68
CA ARG A 124 5.20 -12.28 8.46
C ARG A 124 3.67 -12.38 8.39
N ALA A 125 2.97 -11.24 8.48
CA ALA A 125 1.51 -11.20 8.34
C ALA A 125 1.06 -11.67 6.94
N LEU A 126 1.75 -11.20 5.88
CA LEU A 126 1.52 -11.63 4.50
C LEU A 126 1.76 -13.13 4.32
N LEU A 127 2.86 -13.67 4.83
CA LEU A 127 3.16 -15.10 4.76
C LEU A 127 2.13 -15.94 5.54
N LYS A 128 1.71 -15.45 6.71
CA LYS A 128 0.66 -16.11 7.49
C LYS A 128 -0.68 -16.13 6.76
N GLU A 129 -1.03 -15.04 6.09
CA GLU A 129 -2.25 -14.99 5.28
C GLU A 129 -2.14 -15.92 4.07
N PHE A 130 -1.01 -15.92 3.37
CA PHE A 130 -0.75 -16.79 2.23
C PHE A 130 -0.87 -18.28 2.62
N ASN A 131 -0.16 -18.71 3.66
CA ASN A 131 -0.15 -20.11 4.12
C ASN A 131 -1.48 -20.58 4.72
N LEU A 132 -2.36 -19.67 5.12
CA LEU A 132 -3.69 -20.04 5.63
C LEU A 132 -4.75 -20.13 4.52
N ARG A 133 -4.45 -19.67 3.30
CA ARG A 133 -5.36 -19.83 2.16
C ARG A 133 -5.14 -21.20 1.56
N SER A 134 -6.17 -22.03 1.67
CA SER A 134 -6.15 -23.42 1.21
C SER A 134 -6.44 -23.50 -0.30
N THR A 135 -6.93 -22.41 -0.90
CA THR A 135 -7.43 -22.37 -2.27
C THR A 135 -7.07 -21.07 -2.99
N SER A 136 -6.77 -21.15 -4.28
CA SER A 136 -6.56 -20.00 -5.18
C SER A 136 -7.87 -19.48 -5.78
N MET A 137 -8.95 -19.38 -4.98
CA MET A 137 -10.27 -18.96 -5.47
C MET A 137 -10.38 -17.47 -5.81
N ASN A 138 -9.47 -16.63 -5.30
CA ASN A 138 -9.47 -15.21 -5.64
C ASN A 138 -8.71 -15.01 -6.96
N ILE A 139 -9.43 -14.76 -8.05
CA ILE A 139 -8.85 -14.27 -9.30
C ILE A 139 -8.52 -12.78 -9.12
N GLY A 140 -7.28 -12.38 -9.42
CA GLY A 140 -6.87 -10.97 -9.34
C GLY A 140 -7.67 -10.08 -10.30
N GLY A 141 -8.00 -8.86 -9.87
CA GLY A 141 -8.69 -7.86 -10.71
C GLY A 141 -10.22 -7.94 -10.76
N VAL A 142 -10.86 -8.88 -10.04
CA VAL A 142 -12.33 -9.02 -10.07
C VAL A 142 -12.97 -8.17 -8.97
N ASN A 143 -13.58 -7.05 -9.36
CA ASN A 143 -14.07 -6.00 -8.44
C ASN A 143 -15.43 -6.29 -7.76
N ARG A 144 -15.96 -7.52 -7.79
CA ARG A 144 -17.33 -7.82 -7.32
C ARG A 144 -17.56 -9.17 -6.63
N THR A 145 -16.54 -10.03 -6.51
CA THR A 145 -16.65 -11.26 -5.72
C THR A 145 -16.18 -11.04 -4.28
N LYS A 146 -16.96 -11.52 -3.30
CA LYS A 146 -16.64 -11.38 -1.87
C LYS A 146 -15.32 -12.10 -1.56
N LEU A 147 -14.24 -11.33 -1.34
CA LEU A 147 -12.88 -11.80 -1.03
C LEU A 147 -12.90 -13.04 -0.11
N MET A 148 -12.30 -14.13 -0.57
CA MET A 148 -12.09 -15.33 0.26
C MET A 148 -10.85 -15.12 1.13
N THR A 149 -11.07 -14.91 2.44
CA THR A 149 -10.00 -14.79 3.44
C THR A 149 -9.90 -16.10 4.24
N ALA A 150 -8.76 -16.37 4.87
CA ALA A 150 -8.61 -17.52 5.77
C ALA A 150 -9.65 -17.57 6.92
N TYR A 151 -10.13 -16.40 7.36
CA TYR A 151 -11.21 -16.32 8.34
C TYR A 151 -12.53 -16.83 7.74
N LYS A 152 -12.83 -16.41 6.51
CA LYS A 152 -14.05 -16.83 5.81
C LYS A 152 -13.99 -18.31 5.41
N GLU A 153 -12.86 -18.82 4.93
CA GLU A 153 -12.68 -20.25 4.63
C GLU A 153 -12.96 -21.10 5.88
N LEU A 154 -12.35 -20.75 7.03
CA LEU A 154 -12.59 -21.49 8.26
C LEU A 154 -14.02 -21.32 8.77
N SER A 155 -14.64 -20.14 8.60
CA SER A 155 -16.06 -19.95 8.94
C SER A 155 -16.97 -20.83 8.08
N LEU A 156 -16.67 -20.98 6.79
CA LEU A 156 -17.43 -21.83 5.87
C LEU A 156 -17.26 -23.32 6.17
N LEU A 157 -16.07 -23.77 6.56
CA LEU A 157 -15.85 -25.15 7.01
C LEU A 157 -16.59 -25.48 8.31
N ILE A 158 -16.58 -24.54 9.28
CA ILE A 158 -17.35 -24.70 10.52
C ILE A 158 -18.85 -24.74 10.19
N LEU A 159 -19.30 -23.88 9.27
CA LEU A 159 -20.68 -23.83 8.81
C LEU A 159 -21.11 -25.14 8.14
N ASP A 160 -20.26 -25.73 7.29
CA ASP A 160 -20.49 -27.04 6.68
C ASP A 160 -20.54 -28.17 7.73
N ALA A 161 -19.64 -28.16 8.70
CA ALA A 161 -19.63 -29.16 9.77
C ALA A 161 -20.85 -29.12 10.70
N LEU A 162 -21.57 -28.00 10.72
CA LEU A 162 -22.78 -27.77 11.54
C LEU A 162 -24.07 -27.92 10.72
N SER A 163 -24.00 -28.17 9.40
CA SER A 163 -25.18 -28.22 8.55
C SER A 163 -26.08 -29.42 8.85
N ASP A 164 -25.54 -30.48 9.44
CA ASP A 164 -26.24 -31.72 9.82
C ASP A 164 -26.64 -31.75 11.31
N GLY A 165 -26.39 -30.67 12.06
CA GLY A 165 -26.84 -30.53 13.44
C GLY A 165 -25.81 -29.96 14.40
N GLN A 166 -26.13 -30.04 15.69
CA GLN A 166 -25.33 -29.46 16.76
C GLN A 166 -24.01 -30.22 16.92
N LYS A 167 -22.88 -29.50 17.00
CA LYS A 167 -21.55 -30.10 17.23
C LYS A 167 -20.81 -29.43 18.38
N THR A 168 -19.91 -30.19 19.00
CA THR A 168 -19.02 -29.67 20.03
C THR A 168 -17.85 -28.90 19.41
N THR A 169 -17.32 -27.90 20.13
CA THR A 169 -16.09 -27.20 19.76
C THR A 169 -14.89 -28.13 19.61
N LYS A 170 -14.89 -29.27 20.31
CA LYS A 170 -13.88 -30.33 20.16
C LYS A 170 -13.99 -30.95 18.76
N PHE A 171 -15.17 -31.44 18.39
CA PHE A 171 -15.43 -31.99 17.06
C PHE A 171 -15.07 -31.01 15.95
N LEU A 172 -15.48 -29.74 16.07
CA LEU A 172 -15.19 -28.72 15.04
C LEU A 172 -13.70 -28.41 14.88
N ARG A 173 -12.92 -28.48 15.96
CA ARG A 173 -11.44 -28.35 15.89
C ARG A 173 -10.81 -29.55 15.19
N GLU A 174 -11.27 -30.75 15.49
CA GLU A 174 -10.79 -31.99 14.88
C GLU A 174 -11.16 -32.05 13.38
N TYR A 175 -12.40 -31.69 13.05
CA TYR A 175 -12.90 -31.63 11.68
C TYR A 175 -12.09 -30.67 10.81
N THR A 176 -11.87 -29.44 11.31
CA THR A 176 -11.18 -28.39 10.56
C THR A 176 -9.66 -28.41 10.68
N ASN A 177 -9.09 -29.17 11.61
CA ASN A 177 -7.67 -29.14 11.98
C ASN A 177 -7.09 -27.72 12.22
N ARG A 178 -7.93 -26.73 12.62
CA ARG A 178 -7.50 -25.33 12.83
C ARG A 178 -7.70 -24.85 14.26
N LYS A 179 -6.66 -24.25 14.83
CA LYS A 179 -6.64 -23.73 16.21
C LYS A 179 -7.64 -22.59 16.48
N LYS A 180 -8.12 -21.89 15.44
CA LYS A 180 -8.94 -20.66 15.58
C LYS A 180 -10.46 -20.87 15.61
N VAL A 181 -10.94 -22.12 15.57
CA VAL A 181 -12.38 -22.43 15.53
C VAL A 181 -13.17 -21.70 16.63
N VAL A 182 -12.72 -21.78 17.89
CA VAL A 182 -13.45 -21.16 19.00
C VAL A 182 -13.48 -19.64 18.91
N SER A 183 -12.41 -19.00 18.42
CA SER A 183 -12.43 -17.55 18.22
C SER A 183 -13.42 -17.12 17.13
N ILE A 184 -13.65 -17.95 16.09
CA ILE A 184 -14.63 -17.65 15.04
C ILE A 184 -16.04 -17.79 15.59
N LEU A 185 -16.32 -18.90 16.28
CA LEU A 185 -17.62 -19.16 16.91
C LEU A 185 -18.00 -18.07 17.93
N GLN A 186 -17.04 -17.59 18.73
CA GLN A 186 -17.27 -16.55 19.73
C GLN A 186 -17.46 -15.16 19.12
N LYS A 187 -16.63 -14.77 18.14
CA LYS A 187 -16.74 -13.45 17.51
C LYS A 187 -17.93 -13.35 16.59
N ASN A 188 -18.28 -14.45 15.92
CA ASN A 188 -19.46 -14.61 15.08
C ASN A 188 -19.74 -13.41 14.15
N TYR A 189 -18.70 -12.85 13.51
CA TYR A 189 -18.83 -11.63 12.69
C TYR A 189 -19.92 -11.69 11.60
N TYR A 190 -20.29 -12.89 11.15
CA TYR A 190 -21.31 -13.11 10.14
C TYR A 190 -22.70 -13.47 10.70
N GLY A 191 -22.83 -13.67 12.01
CA GLY A 191 -24.07 -14.10 12.65
C GLY A 191 -24.51 -15.52 12.28
N TRP A 192 -23.59 -16.37 11.83
CA TRP A 192 -23.90 -17.72 11.32
C TRP A 192 -24.06 -18.78 12.40
N PHE A 193 -23.51 -18.54 13.59
CA PHE A 193 -23.43 -19.55 14.65
C PHE A 193 -24.25 -19.15 15.87
N ASN A 194 -24.91 -20.13 16.49
CA ASN A 194 -25.59 -19.99 17.78
C ASN A 194 -24.97 -20.94 18.80
N ARG A 195 -24.83 -20.50 20.05
CA ARG A 195 -24.33 -21.36 21.15
C ARG A 195 -25.51 -21.89 21.93
N VAL A 196 -25.72 -23.20 21.88
CA VAL A 196 -26.85 -23.88 22.54
C VAL A 196 -26.49 -24.42 23.92
N ASP A 197 -25.22 -24.74 24.14
CA ASP A 197 -24.71 -25.19 25.45
C ASP A 197 -23.20 -24.85 25.59
N ARG A 198 -22.58 -25.21 26.71
CA ARG A 198 -21.17 -25.03 26.96
C ARG A 198 -20.32 -25.78 25.94
N GLY A 199 -19.83 -25.02 24.96
CA GLY A 199 -18.98 -25.55 23.91
C GLY A 199 -19.74 -26.33 22.84
N VAL A 200 -21.06 -26.18 22.75
CA VAL A 200 -21.92 -26.78 21.73
C VAL A 200 -22.57 -25.67 20.90
N TYR A 201 -22.49 -25.82 19.58
CA TYR A 201 -22.95 -24.80 18.63
C TYR A 201 -23.81 -25.42 17.54
N GLU A 202 -24.64 -24.58 16.93
CA GLU A 202 -25.48 -24.88 15.77
C GLU A 202 -25.47 -23.73 14.76
N CYS A 203 -26.02 -23.96 13.57
CA CYS A 203 -26.24 -22.91 12.57
C CYS A 203 -27.46 -22.06 12.92
N THR A 204 -27.35 -20.74 12.77
CA THR A 204 -28.51 -19.85 12.73
C THR A 204 -29.24 -19.99 11.39
N ALA A 205 -30.47 -19.46 11.29
CA ALA A 205 -31.16 -19.36 10.00
C ALA A 205 -30.35 -18.60 8.93
N LEU A 206 -29.55 -17.60 9.34
CA LEU A 206 -28.62 -16.90 8.45
C LEU A 206 -27.46 -17.79 8.01
N GLY A 207 -26.94 -18.61 8.93
CA GLY A 207 -25.91 -19.62 8.65
C GLY A 207 -26.39 -20.63 7.62
N ILE A 208 -27.61 -21.17 7.77
CA ILE A 208 -28.18 -22.15 6.83
C ILE A 208 -28.28 -21.55 5.41
N LYS A 209 -28.84 -20.34 5.28
CA LYS A 209 -28.91 -19.64 3.99
C LYS A 209 -27.52 -19.35 3.39
N ALA A 210 -26.55 -19.04 4.25
CA ALA A 210 -25.18 -18.82 3.82
C ALA A 210 -24.53 -20.12 3.33
N HIS A 211 -24.77 -21.26 3.98
CA HIS A 211 -24.27 -22.57 3.56
C HIS A 211 -24.74 -22.89 2.15
N GLU A 212 -26.03 -22.71 1.87
CA GLU A 212 -26.62 -22.85 0.52
C GLU A 212 -25.96 -21.92 -0.50
N SER A 213 -25.75 -20.65 -0.13
CA SER A 213 -25.16 -19.64 -1.02
C SER A 213 -23.66 -19.86 -1.31
N TYR A 214 -22.96 -20.65 -0.49
CA TYR A 214 -21.51 -20.88 -0.57
C TYR A 214 -21.15 -22.35 -0.82
N GLN A 215 -22.06 -23.16 -1.35
CA GLN A 215 -21.83 -24.59 -1.61
C GLN A 215 -20.57 -24.86 -2.45
N GLU A 216 -20.38 -24.14 -3.56
CA GLU A 216 -19.19 -24.32 -4.40
C GLU A 216 -17.88 -23.93 -3.69
N PRO A 217 -17.77 -22.75 -3.04
CA PRO A 217 -16.62 -22.45 -2.19
C PRO A 217 -16.35 -23.48 -1.10
N ILE A 218 -17.39 -23.99 -0.43
CA ILE A 218 -17.25 -25.03 0.60
C ILE A 218 -16.66 -26.31 -0.01
N ARG A 219 -17.18 -26.76 -1.16
CA ARG A 219 -16.68 -27.93 -1.89
C ARG A 219 -15.20 -27.78 -2.23
N VAL A 220 -14.79 -26.65 -2.81
CA VAL A 220 -13.39 -26.39 -3.19
C VAL A 220 -12.45 -26.39 -1.97
N ILE A 221 -12.89 -25.80 -0.85
CA ILE A 221 -12.10 -25.81 0.39
C ILE A 221 -11.95 -27.25 0.91
N LYS A 222 -13.02 -28.05 0.94
CA LYS A 222 -12.98 -29.45 1.41
C LYS A 222 -12.07 -30.32 0.57
N SER A 223 -12.16 -30.22 -0.76
CA SER A 223 -11.28 -30.99 -1.66
C SER A 223 -9.81 -30.70 -1.41
N SER A 224 -9.45 -29.47 -1.04
CA SER A 224 -8.06 -29.10 -0.73
C SER A 224 -7.60 -29.65 0.64
N TYR A 225 -8.53 -29.91 1.57
CA TYR A 225 -8.25 -30.50 2.88
C TYR A 225 -8.04 -32.01 2.84
N ASP A 226 -8.79 -32.72 1.98
CA ASP A 226 -8.67 -34.17 1.87
C ASP A 226 -7.31 -34.60 1.27
N PHE A 227 -6.62 -33.69 0.56
CA PHE A 227 -5.23 -33.89 0.14
C PHE A 227 -4.23 -33.78 1.30
N GLU A 228 -4.42 -32.86 2.26
CA GLU A 228 -3.49 -32.67 3.40
C GLU A 228 -3.58 -33.78 4.48
N LYS A 229 -4.62 -34.63 4.48
CA LYS A 229 -4.78 -35.75 5.44
C LYS A 229 -4.18 -37.08 4.96
N LYS A 230 -3.70 -37.16 3.72
CA LYS A 230 -3.20 -38.41 3.10
C LYS A 230 -1.68 -38.56 3.08
N ASP A 231 -0.94 -37.57 3.58
CA ASP A 231 0.52 -37.60 3.78
C ASP A 231 0.88 -37.55 5.27
#